data_AF-A0AAW3IW21-F1
#
_entry.id   AF-A0AAW3IW21-F1
#
_cell.length_a   1.000
_cell.length_b   1.000
_cell.length_c   1.000
_cell.angle_alpha   90.00
_cell.angle_beta   90.00
_cell.angle_gamma   90.00
#
_symmetry.space_group_name_H-M   'P 1'
#
loop_
_entity.id
_entity.type
_entity.pdbx_description
1 polymer ?
#
loop_
_entity_poly.entity_id
_entity_poly.type
_entity_poly.pdbx_seq_one_letter_code
_entity_poly.pdbx_strand_id
1 'polypeptide(L)'
;NPTFPFLWHSLKARDAIAVINAFYDSRIEEYGTDFSGIICDQIESKLDDLVTRYHGLQSLKNLLMYKIDSSRDKPSLNPAAYKQQLFDLRNALNNQYDESHWPCAFADLILNNVINSVNEQLSGFCFTTKNLYRNNVMNAPVLLALSTCGSASLRVTPEVVHAMRQYKSFDPDYFEQAFALTHQMIFGLVNS
;
A
#
# COMPACT_ATOMS: atom_id res chain seq x y z
N ASN A 1 18.80 -9.89 4.06
CA ASN A 1 17.67 -10.85 4.00
C ASN A 1 16.68 -10.40 2.95
N PRO A 2 16.47 -11.13 1.84
CA PRO A 2 15.50 -10.76 0.82
C PRO A 2 14.09 -11.17 1.25
N THR A 3 13.50 -10.46 2.22
CA THR A 3 12.16 -10.69 2.78
C THR A 3 11.07 -10.02 1.95
N PHE A 4 10.99 -10.33 0.65
CA PHE A 4 9.94 -9.80 -0.22
C PHE A 4 9.12 -10.81 -1.07
N PRO A 5 8.95 -12.13 -0.79
CA PRO A 5 8.22 -12.96 -1.77
C PRO A 5 6.74 -13.24 -1.52
N PHE A 6 6.11 -12.95 -0.37
CA PHE A 6 4.73 -13.47 -0.15
C PHE A 6 3.71 -12.44 0.35
N LEU A 7 4.10 -11.55 1.26
CA LEU A 7 3.17 -10.65 1.93
C LEU A 7 2.36 -9.78 0.93
N TRP A 8 3.03 -9.08 0.01
CA TRP A 8 2.36 -8.23 -0.97
C TRP A 8 1.66 -8.99 -2.11
N HIS A 9 1.89 -10.30 -2.23
CA HIS A 9 1.23 -11.15 -3.23
C HIS A 9 -0.16 -11.57 -2.74
N SER A 10 -0.29 -11.78 -1.44
CA SER A 10 -1.54 -12.16 -0.76
C SER A 10 -2.31 -10.97 -0.20
N LEU A 11 -1.72 -9.77 -0.19
CA LEU A 11 -2.35 -8.60 0.43
C LEU A 11 -3.44 -8.04 -0.49
N LYS A 12 -4.66 -8.55 -0.32
CA LYS A 12 -5.85 -7.87 -0.79
C LYS A 12 -6.54 -7.29 0.43
N ALA A 13 -6.76 -5.97 0.42
CA ALA A 13 -7.37 -5.28 1.57
C ALA A 13 -8.74 -5.90 1.92
N ARG A 14 -9.52 -6.27 0.90
CA ARG A 14 -10.79 -6.99 1.06
C ARG A 14 -10.64 -8.31 1.82
N ASP A 15 -9.68 -9.13 1.44
CA ASP A 15 -9.48 -10.45 2.06
C ASP A 15 -8.96 -10.31 3.49
N ALA A 16 -8.07 -9.34 3.73
CA ALA A 16 -7.61 -9.01 5.08
C ALA A 16 -8.76 -8.55 5.99
N ILE A 17 -9.69 -7.73 5.48
CA ILE A 17 -10.89 -7.32 6.21
C ILE A 17 -11.79 -8.52 6.52
N ALA A 18 -12.00 -9.42 5.56
CA ALA A 18 -12.82 -10.61 5.78
C ALA A 18 -12.21 -11.51 6.87
N VAL A 19 -10.89 -11.71 6.83
CA VAL A 19 -10.17 -12.53 7.82
C VAL A 19 -10.22 -11.89 9.21
N ILE A 20 -9.99 -10.58 9.33
CA ILE A 20 -9.98 -9.93 10.66
C ILE A 20 -11.37 -9.94 11.30
N ASN A 21 -12.42 -9.68 10.52
CA ASN A 21 -13.79 -9.73 11.03
C ASN A 21 -14.15 -11.14 11.47
N ALA A 22 -13.90 -12.16 10.63
CA ALA A 22 -14.20 -13.54 10.98
C ALA A 22 -13.43 -14.01 12.23
N PHE A 23 -12.17 -13.60 12.37
CA PHE A 23 -11.38 -13.91 13.56
C PHE A 23 -11.92 -13.21 14.80
N TYR A 24 -12.25 -11.91 14.71
CA TYR A 24 -12.82 -11.16 15.83
C TYR A 24 -14.18 -11.72 16.25
N ASP A 25 -15.09 -11.95 15.32
CA ASP A 25 -16.42 -12.50 15.56
C ASP A 25 -16.35 -13.87 16.25
N SER A 26 -15.45 -14.75 15.79
CA SER A 26 -15.23 -16.06 16.42
C SER A 26 -14.76 -15.94 17.87
N ARG A 27 -13.95 -14.93 18.21
CA ARG A 27 -13.47 -14.71 19.57
C ARG A 27 -14.55 -14.09 20.47
N ILE A 28 -15.38 -13.22 19.91
CA ILE A 28 -16.54 -12.68 20.61
C ILE A 28 -17.56 -13.78 20.90
N GLU A 29 -17.78 -14.71 19.97
CA GLU A 29 -18.65 -15.88 20.19
C GLU A 29 -18.12 -16.79 21.30
N GLU A 30 -16.80 -16.99 21.37
CA GLU A 30 -16.17 -17.86 22.36
C GLU A 30 -16.09 -17.24 23.77
N TYR A 31 -15.73 -15.96 23.87
CA TYR A 31 -15.40 -15.31 25.15
C TYR A 31 -16.44 -14.29 25.62
N GLY A 32 -17.31 -13.82 24.74
CA GLY A 32 -18.31 -12.79 25.02
C GLY A 32 -17.83 -11.36 24.74
N THR A 33 -18.79 -10.44 24.59
CA THR A 33 -18.55 -9.04 24.20
C THR A 33 -17.76 -8.23 25.23
N ASP A 34 -17.80 -8.64 26.50
CA ASP A 34 -17.06 -7.99 27.59
C ASP A 34 -15.53 -8.09 27.39
N PHE A 35 -15.07 -9.07 26.60
CA PHE A 35 -13.65 -9.26 26.26
C PHE A 35 -13.24 -8.54 24.97
N SER A 36 -14.13 -7.80 24.31
CA SER A 36 -13.86 -7.08 23.05
C SER A 36 -12.58 -6.26 23.08
N GLY A 37 -12.38 -5.45 24.12
CA GLY A 37 -11.16 -4.65 24.28
C GLY A 37 -9.88 -5.50 24.32
N ILE A 38 -9.89 -6.59 25.09
CA ILE A 38 -8.73 -7.50 25.19
C ILE A 38 -8.46 -8.20 23.86
N ILE A 39 -9.52 -8.61 23.15
CA ILE A 39 -9.39 -9.24 21.83
C ILE A 39 -8.80 -8.24 20.82
N CYS A 40 -9.28 -6.99 20.82
CA CYS A 40 -8.72 -5.92 19.99
C CYS A 40 -7.23 -5.67 20.30
N ASP A 41 -6.84 -5.60 21.57
CA ASP A 41 -5.43 -5.38 21.95
C ASP A 41 -4.52 -6.52 21.48
N GLN A 42 -4.98 -7.77 21.56
CA GLN A 42 -4.23 -8.92 21.06
C GLN A 42 -4.07 -8.89 19.53
N ILE A 43 -5.14 -8.57 18.81
CA ILE A 43 -5.11 -8.41 17.35
C ILE A 43 -4.15 -7.27 16.99
N GLU A 44 -4.27 -6.13 17.64
CA GLU A 44 -3.44 -4.96 17.42
C GLU A 44 -1.96 -5.27 17.62
N SER A 45 -1.60 -5.93 18.73
CA SER A 45 -0.23 -6.36 19.00
C SER A 45 0.36 -7.21 17.87
N LYS A 46 -0.43 -8.11 17.29
CA LYS A 46 0.02 -8.93 16.13
C LYS A 46 0.15 -8.12 14.85
N LEU A 47 -0.71 -7.14 14.63
CA LEU A 47 -0.58 -6.22 13.51
C LEU A 47 0.63 -5.30 13.68
N ASP A 48 0.97 -4.89 14.91
CA ASP A 48 2.17 -4.10 15.20
C ASP A 48 3.47 -4.86 14.92
N ASP A 49 3.52 -6.15 15.23
CA ASP A 49 4.64 -7.01 14.84
C ASP A 49 4.86 -7.02 13.32
N LEU A 50 3.77 -6.98 12.53
CA LEU A 50 3.83 -6.92 11.07
C LEU A 50 4.29 -5.55 10.57
N VAL A 51 3.71 -4.48 11.10
CA VAL A 51 4.04 -3.09 10.72
C VAL A 51 5.49 -2.75 11.08
N THR A 52 6.01 -3.27 12.20
CA THR A 52 7.43 -3.11 12.57
C THR A 52 8.39 -3.67 11.51
N ARG A 53 7.95 -4.68 10.75
CA ARG A 53 8.75 -5.27 9.65
C ARG A 53 8.47 -4.64 8.30
N TYR A 54 7.27 -4.06 8.13
CA TYR A 54 6.77 -3.50 6.88
C TYR A 54 5.96 -2.24 7.18
N HIS A 55 6.65 -1.11 7.38
CA HIS A 55 6.03 0.15 7.80
C HIS A 55 4.92 0.64 6.85
N GLY A 56 4.99 0.30 5.57
CA GLY A 56 3.99 0.61 4.55
C GLY A 56 2.61 0.00 4.82
N LEU A 57 2.52 -0.99 5.72
CA LEU A 57 1.24 -1.59 6.14
C LEU A 57 0.48 -0.80 7.20
N GLN A 58 1.04 0.30 7.74
CA GLN A 58 0.41 1.07 8.82
C GLN A 58 -1.04 1.46 8.49
N SER A 59 -1.29 1.95 7.27
CA SER A 59 -2.65 2.34 6.86
C SER A 59 -3.60 1.14 6.77
N LEU A 60 -3.10 -0.04 6.38
CA LEU A 60 -3.92 -1.26 6.39
C LEU A 60 -4.21 -1.70 7.82
N LYS A 61 -3.22 -1.70 8.74
CA LYS A 61 -3.46 -1.96 10.17
C LYS A 61 -4.60 -1.10 10.68
N ASN A 62 -4.53 0.22 10.46
CA ASN A 62 -5.53 1.15 10.97
C ASN A 62 -6.92 0.85 10.40
N LEU A 63 -7.01 0.46 9.11
CA LEU A 63 -8.26 0.05 8.49
C LEU A 63 -8.82 -1.22 9.14
N LEU A 64 -7.98 -2.23 9.36
CA LEU A 64 -8.42 -3.50 9.96
C LEU A 64 -8.91 -3.29 11.39
N MET A 65 -8.21 -2.49 12.19
CA MET A 65 -8.65 -2.12 13.54
C MET A 65 -9.97 -1.35 13.51
N TYR A 66 -10.14 -0.40 12.59
CA TYR A 66 -11.40 0.32 12.42
C TYR A 66 -12.58 -0.60 12.07
N LYS A 67 -12.34 -1.70 11.35
CA LYS A 67 -13.40 -2.63 10.94
C LYS A 67 -13.94 -3.48 12.09
N ILE A 68 -13.12 -3.76 13.10
CA ILE A 68 -13.53 -4.51 14.30
C ILE A 68 -13.88 -3.59 15.48
N ASP A 69 -13.41 -2.34 15.44
CA ASP A 69 -13.68 -1.32 16.44
C ASP A 69 -13.92 0.05 15.76
N SER A 70 -15.19 0.37 15.56
CA SER A 70 -15.62 1.58 14.87
C SER A 70 -15.40 2.87 15.67
N SER A 71 -14.98 2.78 16.94
CA SER A 71 -14.61 3.96 17.73
C SER A 71 -13.26 4.55 17.32
N ARG A 72 -12.46 3.78 16.58
CA ARG A 72 -11.15 4.19 16.06
C ARG A 72 -11.29 5.08 14.83
N ASP A 73 -10.24 5.85 14.57
CA ASP A 73 -10.18 6.67 13.36
C ASP A 73 -9.97 5.82 12.11
N LYS A 74 -10.85 5.98 11.13
CA LYS A 74 -10.67 5.40 9.80
C LYS A 74 -9.47 6.09 9.11
N PRO A 75 -8.51 5.33 8.56
CA PRO A 75 -7.43 5.93 7.78
C PRO A 75 -8.02 6.61 6.53
N SER A 76 -7.81 7.92 6.45
CA SER A 76 -8.30 8.74 5.35
C SER A 76 -7.32 9.87 5.05
N LEU A 77 -7.17 10.19 3.77
CA LEU A 77 -6.44 11.36 3.30
C LEU A 77 -7.18 11.94 2.11
N ASN A 78 -7.46 13.24 2.14
CA ASN A 78 -8.12 13.89 1.02
C ASN A 78 -7.21 13.92 -0.22
N PRO A 79 -7.77 13.86 -1.45
CA PRO A 79 -6.96 13.78 -2.68
C PRO A 79 -6.00 14.96 -2.90
N ALA A 80 -6.32 16.16 -2.43
CA ALA A 80 -5.46 17.33 -2.58
C ALA A 80 -4.20 17.21 -1.71
N ALA A 81 -4.36 16.82 -0.44
CA ALA A 81 -3.27 16.56 0.47
C ALA A 81 -2.42 15.37 0.02
N TYR A 82 -3.05 14.30 -0.47
CA TYR A 82 -2.35 13.17 -1.09
C TYR A 82 -1.45 13.63 -2.23
N LYS A 83 -1.99 14.40 -3.18
CA LYS A 83 -1.25 14.88 -4.35
C LYS A 83 -0.03 15.71 -3.94
N GLN A 84 -0.19 16.60 -2.96
CA GLN A 84 0.90 17.42 -2.46
C GLN A 84 1.98 16.58 -1.80
N GLN A 85 1.63 15.70 -0.85
CA GLN A 85 2.59 14.87 -0.14
C GLN A 85 3.34 13.91 -1.08
N LEU A 86 2.64 13.30 -2.05
CA LEU A 86 3.28 12.43 -3.03
C LEU A 86 4.23 13.20 -3.96
N PHE A 87 3.87 14.43 -4.34
CA PHE A 87 4.75 15.30 -5.10
C PHE A 87 6.03 15.64 -4.32
N ASP A 88 5.90 15.97 -3.03
CA ASP A 88 7.03 16.28 -2.15
C ASP A 88 7.95 15.05 -1.98
N LEU A 89 7.38 13.86 -1.77
CA LEU A 89 8.15 12.60 -1.72
C LEU A 89 8.92 12.34 -3.01
N ARG A 90 8.27 12.55 -4.16
CA ARG A 90 8.91 12.36 -5.48
C ARG A 90 10.04 13.37 -5.71
N ASN A 91 9.85 14.63 -5.31
CA ASN A 91 10.89 15.64 -5.43
C ASN A 91 12.08 15.36 -4.50
N ALA A 92 11.82 14.93 -3.27
CA ALA A 92 12.87 14.53 -2.34
C ALA A 92 13.71 13.39 -2.93
N LEU A 93 13.06 12.33 -3.42
CA LEU A 93 13.73 11.22 -4.10
C LEU A 93 14.53 11.71 -5.33
N ASN A 94 13.95 12.61 -6.12
CA ASN A 94 14.59 13.15 -7.33
C ASN A 94 15.85 13.96 -7.03
N ASN A 95 15.89 14.65 -5.88
CA ASN A 95 17.03 15.46 -5.46
C ASN A 95 18.08 14.66 -4.69
N GLN A 96 17.76 13.43 -4.27
CA GLN A 96 18.65 12.57 -3.51
C GLN A 96 19.66 11.80 -4.38
N TYR A 97 19.32 11.54 -5.65
CA TYR A 97 20.09 10.67 -6.54
C TYR A 97 20.38 11.29 -7.90
N ASP A 98 21.67 11.25 -8.28
CA ASP A 98 22.13 11.59 -9.64
C ASP A 98 21.62 10.59 -10.68
N GLU A 99 21.58 11.00 -11.96
CA GLU A 99 21.04 10.20 -13.07
C GLU A 99 21.60 8.78 -13.15
N SER A 100 22.89 8.60 -12.87
CA SER A 100 23.62 7.33 -12.94
C SER A 100 23.25 6.31 -11.87
N HIS A 101 22.60 6.73 -10.78
CA HIS A 101 22.24 5.86 -9.67
C HIS A 101 20.86 5.20 -9.84
N TRP A 102 20.03 5.76 -10.72
CA TRP A 102 18.69 5.27 -10.98
C TRP A 102 18.73 3.91 -11.68
N PRO A 103 17.87 2.95 -11.28
CA PRO A 103 17.85 1.64 -11.90
C PRO A 103 17.40 1.73 -13.36
N CYS A 104 17.89 0.81 -14.18
CA CYS A 104 17.40 0.64 -15.53
C CYS A 104 15.88 0.36 -15.53
N ALA A 105 15.21 0.82 -16.58
CA ALA A 105 13.80 0.58 -16.78
C ALA A 105 13.56 -0.93 -16.94
N PHE A 106 12.62 -1.48 -16.16
CA PHE A 106 12.32 -2.90 -16.10
C PHE A 106 10.80 -3.07 -15.99
N ALA A 107 10.22 -4.00 -16.75
CA ALA A 107 8.76 -4.18 -16.83
C ALA A 107 7.94 -2.94 -17.27
N ASP A 108 8.55 -1.95 -17.92
CA ASP A 108 7.92 -0.70 -18.39
C ASP A 108 6.61 -0.92 -19.11
N LEU A 109 6.61 -1.85 -20.08
CA LEU A 109 5.43 -2.17 -20.88
C LEU A 109 4.28 -2.66 -19.98
N ILE A 110 4.58 -3.51 -18.99
CA ILE A 110 3.59 -4.08 -18.08
C ILE A 110 3.02 -2.99 -17.17
N LEU A 111 3.89 -2.18 -16.55
CA LEU A 111 3.46 -1.13 -15.64
C LEU A 111 2.64 -0.06 -16.36
N ASN A 112 3.08 0.37 -17.55
CA ASN A 112 2.34 1.34 -18.36
C ASN A 112 0.99 0.81 -18.81
N ASN A 113 0.91 -0.46 -19.23
CA ASN A 113 -0.38 -1.08 -19.59
C ASN A 113 -1.36 -1.08 -18.41
N VAL A 114 -0.88 -1.39 -17.19
CA VAL A 114 -1.74 -1.39 -16.01
C VAL A 114 -2.14 0.05 -15.66
N ILE A 115 -1.22 1.01 -15.67
CA ILE A 115 -1.50 2.43 -15.42
C ILE A 115 -2.57 2.96 -16.38
N ASN A 116 -2.47 2.62 -17.66
CA ASN A 116 -3.46 3.02 -18.69
C ASN A 116 -4.84 2.39 -18.46
N SER A 117 -4.94 1.29 -17.70
CA SER A 117 -6.20 0.65 -17.35
C SER A 117 -6.82 1.16 -16.04
N VAL A 118 -6.09 1.96 -15.26
CA VAL A 118 -6.62 2.60 -14.05
C VAL A 118 -7.57 3.73 -14.47
N ASN A 119 -8.65 3.92 -13.70
CA ASN A 119 -9.60 5.02 -13.91
C ASN A 119 -8.87 6.36 -14.11
N GLU A 120 -9.26 7.13 -15.14
CA GLU A 120 -8.57 8.35 -15.56
C GLU A 120 -8.38 9.38 -14.44
N GLN A 121 -9.40 9.55 -13.58
CA GLN A 121 -9.31 10.49 -12.47
C GLN A 121 -8.24 10.03 -11.48
N LEU A 122 -8.30 8.76 -11.04
CA LEU A 122 -7.29 8.20 -10.15
C LEU A 122 -5.90 8.24 -10.77
N SER A 123 -5.78 7.92 -12.07
CA SER A 123 -4.52 7.94 -12.79
C SER A 123 -3.88 9.34 -12.78
N GLY A 124 -4.68 10.38 -13.03
CA GLY A 124 -4.22 11.78 -13.04
C GLY A 124 -3.76 12.31 -11.67
N PHE A 125 -4.22 11.72 -10.56
CA PHE A 125 -3.75 12.07 -9.21
C PHE A 125 -2.56 11.23 -8.76
N CYS A 126 -2.51 9.97 -9.16
CA CYS A 126 -1.59 8.97 -8.62
C CYS A 126 -0.26 8.90 -9.38
N PHE A 127 -0.27 9.00 -10.71
CA PHE A 127 0.90 8.67 -11.51
C PHE A 127 1.61 9.89 -12.09
N THR A 128 2.93 9.80 -12.19
CA THR A 128 3.72 10.71 -13.02
C THR A 128 3.91 10.10 -14.40
N THR A 129 3.64 10.88 -15.45
CA THR A 129 3.66 10.45 -16.86
C THR A 129 4.68 11.20 -17.70
N LYS A 130 5.46 12.13 -17.10
CA LYS A 130 6.55 12.80 -17.82
C LYS A 130 7.60 11.75 -18.16
N ASN A 131 7.65 11.27 -19.41
CA ASN A 131 8.47 10.14 -19.91
C ASN A 131 9.95 10.18 -19.49
N LEU A 132 10.21 9.85 -18.23
CA LEU A 132 11.51 9.73 -17.62
C LEU A 132 11.63 8.29 -17.17
N TYR A 133 12.78 7.68 -17.44
CA TYR A 133 13.13 6.32 -17.00
C TYR A 133 12.93 6.09 -15.48
N ARG A 134 12.89 7.18 -14.70
CA ARG A 134 12.62 7.23 -13.25
C ARG A 134 11.16 6.93 -12.86
N ASN A 135 10.22 7.08 -13.80
CA ASN A 135 8.79 6.98 -13.50
C ASN A 135 8.39 5.62 -12.95
N ASN A 136 9.03 4.54 -13.37
CA ASN A 136 8.68 3.21 -12.87
C ASN A 136 9.00 3.06 -11.39
N VAL A 137 10.14 3.59 -10.94
CA VAL A 137 10.47 3.67 -9.51
C VAL A 137 9.43 4.49 -8.77
N MET A 138 9.04 5.66 -9.32
CA MET A 138 8.10 6.58 -8.68
C MET A 138 6.63 6.12 -8.71
N ASN A 139 6.25 5.27 -9.66
CA ASN A 139 4.89 4.78 -9.85
C ASN A 139 4.70 3.39 -9.26
N ALA A 140 5.76 2.58 -9.12
CA ALA A 140 5.69 1.22 -8.59
C ALA A 140 4.98 1.09 -7.23
N PRO A 141 5.37 1.83 -6.16
CA PRO A 141 4.70 1.71 -4.86
C PRO A 141 3.23 2.13 -4.93
N VAL A 142 2.92 3.16 -5.74
CA VAL A 142 1.54 3.65 -5.97
C VAL A 142 0.69 2.61 -6.68
N LEU A 143 1.22 2.00 -7.75
CA LEU A 143 0.53 0.97 -8.53
C LEU A 143 0.29 -0.29 -7.70
N LEU A 144 1.27 -0.68 -6.87
CA LEU A 144 1.12 -1.81 -5.95
C LEU A 144 0.03 -1.52 -4.91
N ALA A 145 0.00 -0.32 -4.33
CA ALA A 145 -1.03 0.10 -3.39
C ALA A 145 -2.43 0.05 -4.03
N LEU A 146 -2.60 0.62 -5.23
CA LEU A 146 -3.86 0.55 -5.97
C LEU A 146 -4.28 -0.88 -6.28
N SER A 147 -3.34 -1.77 -6.63
CA SER A 147 -3.63 -3.19 -6.89
C SER A 147 -4.08 -3.96 -5.66
N THR A 148 -3.46 -3.70 -4.51
CA THR A 148 -3.83 -4.33 -3.24
C THR A 148 -5.18 -3.83 -2.70
N CYS A 149 -5.59 -2.61 -3.08
CA CYS A 149 -6.93 -2.07 -2.83
C CYS A 149 -7.99 -2.51 -3.86
N GLY A 150 -7.60 -3.13 -4.98
CA GLY A 150 -8.52 -3.51 -6.06
C GLY A 150 -8.85 -2.40 -7.06
N SER A 151 -8.16 -1.26 -6.99
CA SER A 151 -8.29 -0.12 -7.92
C SER A 151 -7.40 -0.23 -9.16
N ALA A 152 -6.53 -1.24 -9.22
CA ALA A 152 -5.72 -1.57 -10.39
C ALA A 152 -5.60 -3.10 -10.55
N SER A 153 -5.51 -3.57 -11.79
CA SER A 153 -5.35 -5.00 -12.10
C SER A 153 -3.89 -5.34 -12.42
N LEU A 154 -3.00 -5.18 -11.43
CA LEU A 154 -1.61 -5.59 -11.59
C LEU A 154 -1.49 -7.10 -11.37
N ARG A 155 -1.27 -7.85 -12.45
CA ARG A 155 -0.94 -9.27 -12.37
C ARG A 155 0.50 -9.44 -11.88
N VAL A 156 0.67 -10.13 -10.76
CA VAL A 156 1.99 -10.35 -10.16
C VAL A 156 2.69 -11.52 -10.86
N THR A 157 3.41 -11.22 -11.95
CA THR A 157 4.28 -12.16 -12.65
C THR A 157 5.70 -12.14 -12.04
N PRO A 158 6.55 -13.15 -12.28
CA PRO A 158 7.95 -13.13 -11.79
C PRO A 158 8.72 -11.86 -12.19
N GLU A 159 8.44 -11.33 -13.38
CA GLU A 159 9.01 -10.07 -13.87
C GLU A 159 8.57 -8.88 -13.01
N VAL A 160 7.26 -8.74 -12.75
CA VAL A 160 6.73 -7.67 -11.88
C VAL A 160 7.30 -7.79 -10.46
N VAL A 161 7.44 -9.02 -9.94
CA VAL A 161 8.05 -9.26 -8.63
C VAL A 161 9.50 -8.81 -8.59
N HIS A 162 10.27 -9.13 -9.63
CA HIS A 162 11.65 -8.69 -9.74
C HIS A 162 11.74 -7.16 -9.81
N ALA A 163 10.91 -6.53 -10.64
CA ALA A 163 10.82 -5.07 -10.76
C ALA A 163 10.54 -4.41 -9.40
N MET A 164 9.48 -4.85 -8.72
CA MET A 164 9.07 -4.30 -7.42
C MET A 164 10.15 -4.47 -6.36
N ARG A 165 10.88 -5.59 -6.37
CA ARG A 165 12.02 -5.80 -5.46
C ARG A 165 13.14 -4.82 -5.76
N GLN A 166 13.51 -4.67 -7.02
CA GLN A 166 14.57 -3.75 -7.42
C GLN A 166 14.22 -2.31 -7.04
N TYR A 167 12.98 -1.88 -7.30
CA TYR A 167 12.52 -0.53 -6.97
C TYR A 167 12.42 -0.28 -5.47
N LYS A 168 11.96 -1.27 -4.69
CA LYS A 168 12.01 -1.17 -3.24
C LYS A 168 13.44 -1.13 -2.71
N SER A 169 14.34 -1.94 -3.26
CA SER A 169 15.75 -1.96 -2.82
C SER A 169 16.51 -0.69 -3.20
N PHE A 170 16.07 0.03 -4.24
CA PHE A 170 16.65 1.31 -4.63
C PHE A 170 16.43 2.38 -3.55
N ASP A 171 15.19 2.58 -3.12
CA ASP A 171 14.86 3.47 -1.99
C ASP A 171 13.70 2.86 -1.18
N PRO A 172 13.99 2.14 -0.07
CA PRO A 172 12.97 1.48 0.73
C PRO A 172 12.02 2.46 1.42
N ASP A 173 12.53 3.62 1.85
CA ASP A 173 11.76 4.58 2.64
C ASP A 173 10.74 5.28 1.76
N TYR A 174 11.14 5.74 0.57
CA TYR A 174 10.23 6.26 -0.44
C TYR A 174 9.17 5.22 -0.81
N PHE A 175 9.59 3.97 -1.05
CA PHE A 175 8.67 2.92 -1.46
C PHE A 175 7.58 2.68 -0.41
N GLU A 176 7.95 2.50 0.86
CA GLU A 176 7.01 2.23 1.95
C GLU A 176 6.12 3.47 2.23
N GLN A 177 6.68 4.69 2.19
CA GLN A 177 5.92 5.92 2.39
C GLN A 177 4.90 6.17 1.29
N ALA A 178 5.30 6.10 0.01
CA ALA A 178 4.39 6.29 -1.12
C ALA A 178 3.30 5.21 -1.17
N PHE A 179 3.65 3.98 -0.77
CA PHE A 179 2.71 2.87 -0.64
C PHE A 179 1.65 3.16 0.44
N ALA A 180 2.06 3.46 1.68
CA ALA A 180 1.15 3.75 2.79
C ALA A 180 0.27 4.97 2.50
N LEU A 181 0.86 6.03 1.95
CA LEU A 181 0.16 7.25 1.58
C LEU A 181 -0.98 6.98 0.58
N THR A 182 -0.71 6.12 -0.41
CA THR A 182 -1.71 5.72 -1.41
C THR A 182 -2.83 4.87 -0.80
N HIS A 183 -2.49 3.93 0.09
CA HIS A 183 -3.48 3.19 0.87
C HIS A 183 -4.38 4.11 1.68
N GLN A 184 -3.82 5.05 2.42
CA GLN A 184 -4.57 5.98 3.25
C GLN A 184 -5.59 6.80 2.43
N MET A 185 -5.20 7.29 1.26
CA MET A 185 -6.12 7.99 0.36
C MET A 185 -7.24 7.05 -0.12
N ILE A 186 -6.88 5.87 -0.65
CA ILE A 186 -7.85 4.96 -1.25
C ILE A 186 -8.84 4.42 -0.20
N PHE A 187 -8.37 4.06 1.00
CA PHE A 187 -9.27 3.62 2.08
C PHE A 187 -10.28 4.71 2.50
N GLY A 188 -9.87 5.98 2.44
CA GLY A 188 -10.78 7.12 2.61
C GLY A 188 -11.88 7.18 1.55
N LEU A 189 -11.60 6.75 0.31
CA LEU A 189 -12.50 6.85 -0.85
C LEU A 189 -13.45 5.65 -1.02
N VAL A 190 -12.98 4.40 -0.82
CA VAL A 190 -13.74 3.19 -1.20
C VAL A 190 -14.34 2.38 -0.06
N ASN A 191 -13.90 2.57 1.19
CA ASN A 191 -14.29 1.68 2.31
C ASN A 191 -15.33 2.28 3.28
N SER A 192 -16.30 3.03 2.75
CA SER A 192 -17.50 3.48 3.51
C SER A 192 -18.35 2.29 3.94
#